data_AF-L8Y0L0-F1
#
_entry.id   AF-L8Y0L0-F1
#
_cell.length_a   1.000
_cell.length_b   1.000
_cell.length_c   1.000
_cell.angle_alpha   90.00
_cell.angle_beta   90.00
_cell.angle_gamma   90.00
#
_symmetry.space_group_name_H-M   'P 1'
#
loop_
_entity.id
_entity.type
_entity.pdbx_description
1 polymer ?
#
loop_
_entity_poly.entity_id
_entity_poly.type
_entity_poly.pdbx_seq_one_letter_code
_entity_poly.pdbx_strand_id
1 'polypeptide(L)'
;MKHVWTLTAMIALSLSAAQAQEGRLLQTPNMTQIEFNQAAGYGKDADPDSYCYIVLDEPYAKEDAPDLTLARGIGDGAEEMVIKLKNTPVKVSSENIGIATPYIWHNQKANLFMVFDTTRVVDYGESSILFGQLSIITPQAKEVYQARFSCLD
;
A
#
# COMPACT_ATOMS: atom_id res chain seq x y z
N MET A 1 8.78 48.05 -57.01
CA MET A 1 9.80 47.39 -56.15
C MET A 1 9.25 47.46 -54.71
N LYS A 2 8.71 46.36 -54.16
CA LYS A 2 9.32 45.48 -53.13
C LYS A 2 9.63 46.28 -51.83
N HIS A 3 9.14 46.01 -50.62
CA HIS A 3 8.82 44.81 -49.83
C HIS A 3 7.76 45.17 -48.75
N VAL A 4 6.74 44.34 -48.41
CA VAL A 4 6.65 43.36 -47.27
C VAL A 4 7.21 43.96 -45.97
N TRP A 5 6.54 44.00 -44.81
CA TRP A 5 6.36 42.89 -43.86
C TRP A 5 5.13 43.09 -42.94
N THR A 6 4.20 42.13 -43.01
CA THR A 6 3.15 41.87 -42.03
C THR A 6 3.75 41.17 -40.81
N LEU A 7 3.59 41.74 -39.61
CA LEU A 7 3.90 41.05 -38.36
C LEU A 7 2.73 40.12 -37.99
N THR A 8 2.93 38.83 -38.23
CA THR A 8 2.05 37.77 -37.74
C THR A 8 2.36 37.54 -36.27
N ALA A 9 1.43 37.90 -35.37
CA ALA A 9 1.51 37.55 -33.96
C ALA A 9 1.35 36.04 -33.79
N MET A 10 2.43 35.33 -33.46
CA MET A 10 2.36 33.93 -33.03
C MET A 10 1.77 33.89 -31.61
N ILE A 11 0.50 33.47 -31.51
CA ILE A 11 -0.07 33.02 -30.26
C ILE A 11 0.53 31.65 -29.97
N ALA A 12 1.58 31.63 -29.15
CA ALA A 12 2.10 30.41 -28.57
C ALA A 12 1.06 29.89 -27.57
N LEU A 13 0.22 28.97 -28.02
CA LEU A 13 -0.58 28.09 -27.17
C LEU A 13 0.41 27.25 -26.34
N SER A 14 0.78 27.76 -25.17
CA SER A 14 1.35 26.95 -24.10
C SER A 14 0.23 26.06 -23.57
N LEU A 15 -0.03 24.95 -24.28
CA LEU A 15 -0.58 23.77 -23.64
C LEU A 15 0.44 23.36 -22.59
N SER A 16 0.24 23.89 -21.39
CA SER A 16 0.77 23.28 -20.19
C SER A 16 0.20 21.88 -20.21
N ALA A 17 1.04 20.90 -20.56
CA ALA A 17 0.76 19.53 -20.23
C ALA A 17 0.56 19.55 -18.72
N ALA A 18 -0.71 19.54 -18.29
CA ALA A 18 -1.06 19.06 -16.97
C ALA A 18 -0.59 17.61 -17.01
N GLN A 19 0.68 17.40 -16.64
CA GLN A 19 1.12 16.10 -16.18
C GLN A 19 0.14 15.80 -15.08
N ALA A 20 -0.81 14.91 -15.37
CA ALA A 20 -1.53 14.20 -14.36
C ALA A 20 -0.43 13.60 -13.50
N GLN A 21 -0.15 14.26 -12.38
CA GLN A 21 0.70 13.73 -11.37
C GLN A 21 -0.11 12.53 -10.90
N GLU A 22 0.18 11.36 -11.47
CA GLU A 22 -0.18 10.05 -10.93
C GLU A 22 0.59 9.88 -9.61
N GLY A 23 0.44 10.85 -8.71
CA GLY A 23 0.87 10.74 -7.34
C GLY A 23 -0.08 9.75 -6.71
N ARG A 24 0.48 8.63 -6.22
CA ARG A 24 -0.17 7.78 -5.24
C ARG A 24 -0.70 8.70 -4.12
N LEU A 25 -2.00 8.99 -4.14
CA LEU A 25 -2.70 9.96 -3.31
C LEU A 25 -2.74 9.56 -1.82
N LEU A 26 -2.60 8.26 -1.51
CA LEU A 26 -2.59 7.78 -0.15
C LEU A 26 -1.22 7.91 0.48
N GLN A 27 -0.13 7.81 -0.30
CA GLN A 27 1.25 7.72 0.18
C GLN A 27 1.35 6.69 1.32
N THR A 28 1.90 5.51 1.09
CA THR A 28 2.16 4.51 2.14
C THR A 28 3.62 4.63 2.59
N PRO A 29 3.98 5.65 3.39
CA PRO A 29 5.34 5.83 3.87
C PRO A 29 5.70 4.69 4.83
N ASN A 30 6.99 4.47 4.98
CA ASN A 30 7.50 3.51 5.95
C ASN A 30 6.93 3.82 7.35
N MET A 31 6.48 2.77 8.02
CA MET A 31 6.01 2.82 9.40
C MET A 31 7.17 2.40 10.30
N THR A 32 7.51 3.23 11.29
CA THR A 32 8.48 2.85 12.30
C THR A 32 7.88 1.77 13.21
N GLN A 33 8.73 0.94 13.83
CA GLN A 33 8.28 -0.07 14.79
C GLN A 33 7.50 0.54 15.96
N ILE A 34 7.89 1.74 16.42
CA ILE A 34 7.18 2.46 17.49
C ILE A 34 5.76 2.83 17.05
N GLU A 35 5.60 3.39 15.85
CA GLU A 35 4.28 3.76 15.31
C GLU A 35 3.39 2.52 15.15
N PHE A 36 3.96 1.43 14.66
CA PHE A 36 3.27 0.14 14.55
C PHE A 36 2.83 -0.35 15.93
N ASN A 37 3.74 -0.47 16.88
CA ASN A 37 3.48 -0.98 18.23
C ASN A 37 2.39 -0.18 18.94
N GLN A 38 2.46 1.15 18.84
CA GLN A 38 1.43 2.03 19.41
C GLN A 38 0.05 1.79 18.79
N ALA A 39 -0.02 1.64 17.45
CA ALA A 39 -1.28 1.36 16.76
C ALA A 39 -1.81 -0.04 17.01
N ALA A 40 -0.90 -1.01 17.21
CA ALA A 40 -1.20 -2.40 17.55
C ALA A 40 -1.60 -2.59 19.03
N GLY A 41 -1.33 -1.60 19.89
CA GLY A 41 -1.58 -1.69 21.34
C GLY A 41 -0.48 -2.44 22.11
N TYR A 42 0.68 -2.64 21.50
CA TYR A 42 1.85 -3.22 22.15
C TYR A 42 2.63 -2.19 22.99
N GLY A 43 3.53 -2.69 23.83
CA GLY A 43 4.57 -1.86 24.43
C GLY A 43 5.44 -1.19 23.36
N LYS A 44 5.92 0.04 23.62
CA LYS A 44 6.70 0.84 22.65
C LYS A 44 7.86 0.05 22.01
N ASP A 45 8.53 -0.75 22.82
CA ASP A 45 9.72 -1.53 22.44
C ASP A 45 9.40 -3.02 22.27
N ALA A 46 8.12 -3.37 22.06
CA ALA A 46 7.72 -4.74 21.78
C ALA A 46 8.25 -5.20 20.41
N ASP A 47 8.65 -6.46 20.35
CA ASP A 47 9.05 -7.13 19.12
C ASP A 47 8.27 -8.45 19.08
N PRO A 48 7.16 -8.53 18.33
CA PRO A 48 6.37 -9.75 18.28
C PRO A 48 7.13 -10.85 17.53
N ASP A 49 7.20 -12.03 18.14
CA ASP A 49 7.92 -13.19 17.57
C ASP A 49 7.22 -13.71 16.30
N SER A 50 5.90 -13.59 16.21
CA SER A 50 5.09 -13.95 15.04
C SER A 50 4.27 -12.75 14.56
N TYR A 51 4.22 -12.55 13.25
CA TYR A 51 3.36 -11.54 12.61
C TYR A 51 3.16 -11.79 11.11
N CYS A 52 2.02 -11.33 10.61
CA CYS A 52 1.76 -11.26 9.18
C CYS A 52 2.19 -9.92 8.57
N TYR A 53 2.50 -9.88 7.27
CA TYR A 53 2.82 -8.63 6.58
C TYR A 53 2.38 -8.65 5.12
N ILE A 54 2.04 -7.46 4.61
CA ILE A 54 1.81 -7.20 3.19
C ILE A 54 2.86 -6.20 2.74
N VAL A 55 3.65 -6.55 1.74
CA VAL A 55 4.69 -5.68 1.16
C VAL A 55 4.50 -5.55 -0.34
N LEU A 56 5.00 -4.46 -0.94
CA LEU A 56 5.03 -4.35 -2.40
C LEU A 56 5.85 -5.49 -3.02
N ASP A 57 5.32 -6.05 -4.10
CA ASP A 57 6.02 -7.05 -4.90
C ASP A 57 6.88 -6.32 -5.93
N GLU A 58 8.11 -6.00 -5.55
CA GLU A 58 9.12 -5.45 -6.45
C GLU A 58 10.08 -6.57 -6.89
N PRO A 59 9.93 -7.13 -8.10
CA PRO A 59 10.70 -8.29 -8.55
C PRO A 59 12.22 -8.03 -8.71
N TYR A 60 12.66 -6.77 -8.56
CA TYR A 60 14.06 -6.36 -8.72
C TYR A 60 14.55 -5.44 -7.59
N ALA A 61 13.93 -5.51 -6.40
CA ALA A 61 14.41 -4.76 -5.24
C ALA A 61 15.87 -5.14 -4.93
N LYS A 62 16.73 -4.12 -4.77
CA LYS A 62 18.13 -4.29 -4.38
C LYS A 62 18.25 -4.59 -2.89
N GLU A 63 19.40 -5.09 -2.43
CA GLU A 63 19.66 -5.33 -1.00
C GLU A 63 19.53 -4.07 -0.13
N ASP A 64 19.77 -2.88 -0.72
CA ASP A 64 19.62 -1.57 -0.08
C ASP A 64 18.25 -0.91 -0.36
N ALA A 65 17.28 -1.67 -0.88
CA ALA A 65 15.94 -1.14 -1.14
C ALA A 65 15.25 -0.71 0.17
N PRO A 66 14.48 0.39 0.13
CA PRO A 66 13.70 0.82 1.29
C PRO A 66 12.70 -0.26 1.69
N ASP A 67 12.34 -0.34 2.98
CA ASP A 67 11.26 -1.21 3.45
C ASP A 67 9.95 -0.85 2.72
N LEU A 68 9.38 -1.83 2.00
CA LEU A 68 8.18 -1.68 1.19
C LEU A 68 6.94 -2.28 1.86
N THR A 69 6.99 -2.49 3.18
CA THR A 69 5.87 -2.95 3.97
C THR A 69 4.72 -1.95 3.90
N LEU A 70 3.58 -2.42 3.40
CA LEU A 70 2.33 -1.67 3.33
C LEU A 70 1.49 -1.86 4.60
N ALA A 71 1.44 -3.08 5.12
CA ALA A 71 0.67 -3.41 6.32
C ALA A 71 1.34 -4.53 7.14
N ARG A 72 1.13 -4.52 8.46
CA ARG A 72 1.59 -5.56 9.40
C ARG A 72 0.45 -6.05 10.28
N GLY A 73 0.43 -7.34 10.58
CA GLY A 73 -0.56 -8.02 11.41
C GLY A 73 -0.31 -7.83 12.90
N ILE A 74 -1.37 -7.98 13.69
CA ILE A 74 -1.32 -8.00 15.16
C ILE A 74 -1.51 -9.45 15.61
N GLY A 75 -0.59 -9.93 16.43
CA GLY A 75 -0.44 -11.34 16.82
C GLY A 75 -0.03 -12.22 15.64
N ASP A 76 -0.28 -13.51 15.81
CA ASP A 76 0.15 -14.57 14.90
C ASP A 76 -0.76 -14.67 13.65
N GLY A 77 -1.76 -13.80 13.55
CA GLY A 77 -2.84 -13.90 12.58
C GLY A 77 -3.02 -12.67 11.71
N ALA A 78 -3.83 -12.86 10.67
CA ALA A 78 -4.25 -11.79 9.77
C ALA A 78 -5.59 -11.17 10.21
N GLU A 79 -6.03 -11.37 11.45
CA GLU A 79 -7.33 -10.89 11.94
C GLU A 79 -7.37 -9.37 12.08
N GLU A 80 -6.28 -8.78 12.57
CA GLU A 80 -6.10 -7.34 12.60
C GLU A 80 -4.78 -6.98 11.91
N MET A 81 -4.82 -5.93 11.09
CA MET A 81 -3.64 -5.39 10.41
C MET A 81 -3.54 -3.89 10.71
N VAL A 82 -2.34 -3.34 10.65
CA VAL A 82 -2.06 -1.91 10.73
C VAL A 82 -1.42 -1.48 9.43
N ILE A 83 -1.98 -0.44 8.81
CA ILE A 83 -1.49 0.20 7.58
C ILE A 83 -1.23 1.68 7.81
N LYS A 84 -0.18 2.25 7.21
CA LYS A 84 0.09 3.70 7.27
C LYS A 84 -0.53 4.40 6.07
N LEU A 85 -1.53 5.23 6.31
CA LEU A 85 -2.17 6.07 5.28
C LEU A 85 -1.89 7.52 5.57
N LYS A 86 -1.31 8.27 4.61
CA LYS A 86 -0.99 9.70 4.79
C LYS A 86 -0.26 10.00 6.09
N ASN A 87 0.76 9.19 6.41
CA ASN A 87 1.53 9.21 7.67
C ASN A 87 0.80 8.79 8.94
N THR A 88 -0.46 8.36 8.88
CA THR A 88 -1.23 7.95 10.06
C THR A 88 -1.37 6.43 10.09
N PRO A 89 -0.93 5.74 11.15
CA PRO A 89 -1.25 4.33 11.35
C PRO A 89 -2.75 4.14 11.54
N VAL A 90 -3.32 3.21 10.78
CA VAL A 90 -4.73 2.85 10.82
C VAL A 90 -4.84 1.36 11.03
N LYS A 91 -5.47 0.96 12.13
CA LYS A 91 -5.82 -0.42 12.38
C LYS A 91 -7.05 -0.81 11.56
N VAL A 92 -7.01 -1.96 10.89
CA VAL A 92 -8.12 -2.55 10.14
C VAL A 92 -8.35 -3.98 10.64
N SER A 93 -9.60 -4.42 10.61
CA SER A 93 -10.01 -5.74 11.08
C SER A 93 -10.54 -6.57 9.92
N SER A 94 -10.24 -7.86 9.92
CA SER A 94 -10.68 -8.78 8.87
C SER A 94 -12.19 -8.93 8.88
N GLU A 95 -12.79 -8.96 7.69
CA GLU A 95 -14.18 -9.32 7.48
C GLU A 95 -14.35 -10.84 7.30
N ASN A 96 -13.30 -11.53 6.85
CA ASN A 96 -13.27 -12.97 6.62
C ASN A 96 -12.43 -13.64 7.72
N ILE A 97 -13.07 -14.36 8.63
CA ILE A 97 -12.38 -15.25 9.58
C ILE A 97 -12.17 -16.60 8.87
N GLY A 98 -11.01 -16.79 8.22
CA GLY A 98 -10.64 -18.05 7.55
C GLY A 98 -9.83 -17.88 6.25
N ILE A 99 -9.56 -19.01 5.57
CA ILE A 99 -8.83 -19.06 4.29
C ILE A 99 -9.80 -18.78 3.14
N ALA A 100 -10.29 -17.55 3.04
CA ALA A 100 -11.13 -17.14 1.92
C ALA A 100 -10.44 -16.01 1.18
N THR A 101 -9.88 -16.32 0.02
CA THR A 101 -9.46 -15.30 -0.94
C THR A 101 -10.72 -14.69 -1.59
N PRO A 102 -10.85 -13.36 -1.66
CA PRO A 102 -9.87 -12.38 -1.19
C PRO A 102 -9.88 -12.15 0.32
N TYR A 103 -8.70 -11.84 0.86
CA TYR A 103 -8.59 -11.33 2.22
C TYR A 103 -9.11 -9.89 2.23
N ILE A 104 -10.05 -9.60 3.12
CA ILE A 104 -10.69 -8.29 3.22
C ILE A 104 -10.53 -7.80 4.64
N TRP A 105 -9.98 -6.60 4.79
CA TRP A 105 -9.95 -5.85 6.04
C TRP A 105 -10.66 -4.52 5.88
N HIS A 106 -11.25 -4.03 6.96
CA HIS A 106 -11.91 -2.74 6.96
C HIS A 106 -11.71 -1.97 8.26
N ASN A 107 -11.91 -0.65 8.17
CA ASN A 107 -12.12 0.22 9.32
C ASN A 107 -13.23 1.22 8.97
N GLN A 108 -14.40 1.02 9.58
CA GLN A 108 -15.58 1.86 9.34
C GLN A 108 -15.36 3.32 9.78
N LYS A 109 -14.65 3.55 10.89
CA LYS A 109 -14.35 4.91 11.38
C LYS A 109 -13.46 5.68 10.42
N ALA A 110 -12.52 4.98 9.79
CA ALA A 110 -11.62 5.53 8.78
C ALA A 110 -12.21 5.51 7.35
N ASN A 111 -13.41 4.93 7.15
CA ASN A 111 -14.00 4.65 5.84
C ASN A 111 -13.00 3.98 4.89
N LEU A 112 -12.34 2.94 5.38
CA LEU A 112 -11.24 2.28 4.70
C LEU A 112 -11.56 0.80 4.47
N PHE A 113 -11.29 0.33 3.26
CA PHE A 113 -11.22 -1.08 2.91
C PHE A 113 -9.85 -1.41 2.35
N MET A 114 -9.34 -2.57 2.73
CA MET A 114 -8.12 -3.17 2.22
C MET A 114 -8.47 -4.57 1.71
N VAL A 115 -8.23 -4.84 0.43
CA VAL A 115 -8.59 -6.11 -0.21
C VAL A 115 -7.35 -6.70 -0.85
N PHE A 116 -6.99 -7.92 -0.50
CA PHE A 116 -5.88 -8.65 -1.09
C PHE A 116 -6.38 -9.85 -1.90
N ASP A 117 -6.35 -9.68 -3.23
CA ASP A 117 -6.71 -10.70 -4.21
C ASP A 117 -5.49 -11.56 -4.53
N THR A 118 -5.48 -12.81 -4.05
CA THR A 118 -4.38 -13.75 -4.30
C THR A 118 -4.43 -14.29 -5.73
N THR A 119 -3.30 -14.24 -6.43
CA THR A 119 -3.13 -14.76 -7.80
C THR A 119 -2.24 -16.00 -7.85
N ARG A 120 -1.29 -16.11 -6.92
CA ARG A 120 -0.34 -17.23 -6.86
C ARG A 120 0.08 -17.50 -5.42
N VAL A 121 0.25 -18.77 -5.08
CA VAL A 121 0.79 -19.21 -3.79
C VAL A 121 2.12 -19.91 -4.03
N VAL A 122 3.12 -19.63 -3.20
CA VAL A 122 4.40 -20.34 -3.19
C VAL A 122 4.66 -20.82 -1.76
N ASP A 123 4.75 -22.14 -1.60
CA ASP A 123 4.95 -22.78 -0.31
C ASP A 123 6.44 -23.05 -0.05
N TYR A 124 6.89 -22.72 1.16
CA TYR A 124 8.26 -22.90 1.65
C TYR A 124 8.31 -23.89 2.84
N GLY A 125 7.37 -24.83 2.90
CA GLY A 125 7.28 -25.86 3.93
C GLY A 125 6.48 -25.40 5.14
N GLU A 126 7.07 -24.55 5.99
CA GLU A 126 6.43 -24.04 7.21
C GLU A 126 5.72 -22.69 7.00
N SER A 127 5.97 -22.02 5.88
CA SER A 127 5.31 -20.77 5.53
C SER A 127 4.91 -20.74 4.05
N SER A 128 3.94 -19.90 3.73
CA SER A 128 3.51 -19.62 2.35
C SER A 128 3.63 -18.14 2.06
N ILE A 129 4.08 -17.82 0.83
CA ILE A 129 4.04 -16.47 0.28
C ILE A 129 2.91 -16.41 -0.74
N LEU A 130 1.92 -15.57 -0.46
CA LEU A 130 0.78 -15.29 -1.31
C LEU A 130 1.12 -14.07 -2.15
N PHE A 131 1.17 -14.21 -3.47
CA PHE A 131 1.34 -13.11 -4.41
C PHE A 131 -0.02 -12.69 -4.94
N GLY A 132 -0.21 -11.38 -5.11
CA GLY A 132 -1.52 -10.87 -5.47
C GLY A 132 -1.56 -9.36 -5.65
N GLN A 133 -2.78 -8.86 -5.66
CA GLN A 133 -3.07 -7.44 -5.77
C GLN A 133 -3.67 -6.93 -4.46
N LEU A 134 -3.04 -5.93 -3.85
CA LEU A 134 -3.61 -5.16 -2.75
C LEU A 134 -4.35 -3.95 -3.30
N SER A 135 -5.65 -3.87 -3.04
CA SER A 135 -6.46 -2.66 -3.23
C SER A 135 -6.67 -1.95 -1.90
N ILE A 136 -6.36 -0.65 -1.83
CA ILE A 136 -6.70 0.22 -0.71
C ILE A 136 -7.77 1.21 -1.18
N ILE A 137 -8.93 1.18 -0.54
CA ILE A 137 -10.14 1.85 -1.02
C ILE A 137 -10.68 2.77 0.09
N THR A 138 -10.92 4.02 -0.28
CA THR A 138 -11.59 5.05 0.51
C THR A 138 -12.69 5.70 -0.36
N PRO A 139 -13.61 6.51 0.20
CA PRO A 139 -14.61 7.19 -0.63
C PRO A 139 -14.00 8.18 -1.64
N GLN A 140 -12.76 8.64 -1.41
CA GLN A 140 -12.11 9.64 -2.25
C GLN A 140 -11.12 9.04 -3.26
N ALA A 141 -10.63 7.83 -3.02
CA ALA A 141 -9.56 7.23 -3.82
C ALA A 141 -9.54 5.71 -3.72
N LYS A 142 -9.07 5.08 -4.80
CA LYS A 142 -8.65 3.68 -4.84
C LYS A 142 -7.21 3.62 -5.32
N GLU A 143 -6.38 2.88 -4.59
CA GLU A 143 -5.02 2.54 -5.00
C GLU A 143 -4.85 1.04 -5.10
N VAL A 144 -3.99 0.63 -6.04
CA VAL A 144 -3.81 -0.76 -6.40
C VAL A 144 -2.32 -1.06 -6.49
N TYR A 145 -1.90 -2.13 -5.83
CA TYR A 145 -0.51 -2.52 -5.69
C TYR A 145 -0.34 -3.99 -6.04
N GLN A 146 0.71 -4.32 -6.79
CA GLN A 146 1.22 -5.69 -6.78
C GLN A 146 1.92 -5.89 -5.44
N ALA A 147 1.53 -6.93 -4.72
CA ALA A 147 1.96 -7.14 -3.35
C ALA A 147 2.07 -8.63 -3.03
N ARG A 148 2.85 -8.92 -1.99
CA ARG A 148 2.96 -10.25 -1.39
C ARG A 148 2.52 -10.19 0.06
N PHE A 149 1.82 -11.23 0.49
CA PHE A 149 1.29 -11.43 1.82
C PHE A 149 1.88 -12.73 2.39
N SER A 150 2.39 -12.67 3.62
CA SER A 150 2.95 -13.84 4.31
C SER A 150 2.86 -13.65 5.82
N CYS A 151 2.89 -14.75 6.56
CA CYS A 151 2.96 -14.76 8.01
C CYS A 151 4.23 -15.50 8.42
N LEU A 152 4.97 -14.91 9.35
CA LEU A 152 6.12 -15.53 9.99
C LEU A 152 5.64 -16.04 11.34
N ASP A 153 5.93 -17.31 11.60
CA ASP A 153 5.81 -17.96 12.90
C ASP A 153 7.15 -17.88 13.67
#